data_AF-A0A1H4EF37-F1
#
_entry.id   AF-A0A1H4EF37-F1
#
_cell.length_a   1.000
_cell.length_b   1.000
_cell.length_c   1.000
_cell.angle_alpha   90.00
_cell.angle_beta   90.00
_cell.angle_gamma   90.00
#
_symmetry.space_group_name_H-M   'P 1'
#
loop_
_entity.id
_entity.type
_entity.pdbx_description
1 polymer ?
#
loop_
_entity_poly.entity_id
_entity_poly.type
_entity_poly.pdbx_seq_one_letter_code
_entity_poly.pdbx_strand_id
1 'polypeptide(L)' 'MTIPKDLLDTLMKDYKNPEDLIGETGLLKQLTKQLLERAM' A
#
# COMPACT_ATOMS: atom_id res chain seq x y z
N MET A 1 7.58 -11.69 9.96
CA MET A 1 7.64 -11.48 8.50
C MET A 1 7.95 -10.02 8.27
N THR A 2 9.11 -9.69 7.71
CA THR A 2 9.44 -8.30 7.37
C THR A 2 9.00 -8.06 5.94
N ILE A 3 8.27 -6.98 5.68
CA ILE A 3 7.99 -6.58 4.30
C ILE A 3 9.35 -6.26 3.66
N PRO A 4 9.68 -6.85 2.49
CA PRO A 4 10.95 -6.56 1.83
C PRO A 4 11.05 -5.06 1.56
N LYS A 5 12.15 -4.43 1.98
CA LYS A 5 12.38 -2.99 1.80
C LYS A 5 12.18 -2.55 0.36
N ASP A 6 12.59 -3.38 -0.60
CA ASP A 6 12.44 -3.12 -2.03
C ASP A 6 10.98 -2.96 -2.48
N LEU A 7 10.09 -3.78 -1.92
CA LEU A 7 8.66 -3.67 -2.14
C LEU A 7 8.11 -2.40 -1.49
N LEU A 8 8.58 -2.09 -0.27
CA LEU A 8 8.19 -0.87 0.42
C LEU A 8 8.64 0.38 -0.36
N ASP A 9 9.87 0.37 -0.90
CA ASP A 9 10.44 1.43 -1.71
C ASP A 9 9.68 1.58 -3.04
N THR A 10 9.36 0.46 -3.70
CA THR A 10 8.58 0.44 -4.94
C THR A 10 7.18 0.99 -4.73
N LEU A 11 6.54 0.62 -3.63
CA LEU A 11 5.26 1.18 -3.24
C LEU A 11 5.45 2.69 -2.98
N MET A 12 6.32 3.06 -2.04
CA MET A 12 6.55 4.46 -1.64
C MET A 12 7.09 5.37 -2.76
N LYS A 13 7.60 4.82 -3.86
CA LYS A 13 8.13 5.56 -5.01
C LYS A 13 7.10 6.49 -5.66
N ASP A 14 5.83 6.11 -5.66
CA ASP A 14 4.75 6.89 -6.26
C ASP A 14 3.99 7.78 -5.25
N TYR A 15 4.21 7.61 -3.93
CA TYR A 15 3.50 8.39 -2.90
C TYR A 15 4.37 9.52 -2.35
N LYS A 16 3.83 10.73 -2.34
CA LYS A 16 4.54 11.93 -1.85
C LYS A 16 3.98 12.48 -0.54
N ASN A 17 2.74 12.15 -0.22
CA ASN A 17 2.04 12.71 0.94
C ASN A 17 1.56 11.60 1.87
N PRO A 18 1.42 11.87 3.19
CA PRO A 18 0.81 10.94 4.12
C PRO A 18 -0.61 10.53 3.67
N GLU A 19 -1.37 11.44 3.05
CA GLU A 19 -2.70 11.13 2.51
C GLU A 19 -2.68 10.10 1.36
N ASP A 20 -1.63 10.00 0.56
CA ASP A 20 -1.51 8.96 -0.47
C ASP A 20 -1.25 7.56 0.13
N LEU A 21 -0.77 7.48 1.37
CA LEU A 21 -0.52 6.22 2.08
C LEU A 21 -1.71 5.78 2.94
N ILE A 22 -2.23 6.70 3.76
CA ILE A 22 -3.27 6.45 4.79
C ILE A 22 -4.60 7.16 4.51
N GLY A 23 -4.69 7.98 3.46
CA GLY A 23 -5.91 8.71 3.13
C GLY A 23 -7.00 7.81 2.55
N GLU A 24 -8.11 8.44 2.18
CA GLU A 24 -9.33 7.72 1.80
C GLU A 24 -9.16 6.87 0.52
N THR A 25 -8.29 7.32 -0.39
CA THR A 25 -7.83 6.58 -1.58
C THR A 25 -6.40 6.06 -1.43
N GLY A 26 -5.89 6.04 -0.20
CA GLY A 26 -4.50 5.73 0.08
C GLY A 26 -4.12 4.28 -0.23
N LEU A 27 -2.83 4.06 -0.42
CA LEU A 27 -2.29 2.75 -0.76
C LEU A 27 -2.79 1.67 0.20
N LEU A 28 -2.72 1.90 1.51
CA LEU A 28 -3.06 0.86 2.48
C LEU A 28 -4.51 0.38 2.30
N LYS A 29 -5.41 1.28 1.93
CA LYS A 29 -6.83 0.97 1.69
C LYS A 29 -7.01 0.18 0.40
N GLN A 30 -6.34 0.60 -0.68
CA GLN A 30 -6.30 -0.12 -1.95
C GLN A 30 -5.70 -1.51 -1.80
N LEU A 31 -4.56 -1.61 -1.10
CA LEU A 31 -3.84 -2.85 -0.84
C LEU A 31 -4.70 -3.80 -0.03
N THR A 32 -5.33 -3.33 1.05
CA THR A 32 -6.22 -4.15 1.89
C THR A 32 -7.39 -4.70 1.08
N LYS A 33 -8.01 -3.87 0.23
CA LYS A 33 -9.11 -4.29 -0.64
C LYS A 33 -8.69 -5.36 -1.64
N GLN A 34 -7.58 -5.14 -2.35
CA GLN A 34 -7.03 -6.13 -3.28
C GLN A 34 -6.59 -7.42 -2.59
N LEU A 35 -6.07 -7.34 -1.36
CA LEU A 35 -5.68 -8.51 -0.58
C LEU A 35 -6.91 -9.34 -0.21
N LEU A 36 -7.98 -8.68 0.25
CA LEU A 36 -9.26 -9.31 0.55
C LEU A 36 -9.86 -9.98 -0.70
N GLU A 37 -9.86 -9.30 -1.84
CA GLU A 37 -10.35 -9.86 -3.10
C GLU A 37 -9.52 -11.07 -3.57
N ARG A 38 -8.20 -11.07 -3.34
CA ARG A 38 -7.32 -12.21 -3.67
C ARG A 38 -7.38 -13.37 -2.68
N ALA A 39 -7.79 -13.09 -1.45
CA ALA A 39 -7.87 -14.08 -0.39
C ALA A 39 -9.22 -14.81 -0.37
N MET A 40 -10.25 -14.27 -1.05
CA MET A 40 -11.55 -14.93 -1.27
C MET A 40 -11.50 -15.96 -2.40
#